data_AF-A0A1F7YFP3-F1
#
_entry.id   AF-A0A1F7YFP3-F1
#
_cell.length_a   1.000
_cell.length_b   1.000
_cell.length_c   1.000
_cell.angle_alpha   90.00
_cell.angle_beta   90.00
_cell.angle_gamma   90.00
#
_symmetry.space_group_name_H-M   'P 1'
#
loop_
_entity.id
_entity.type
_entity.pdbx_description
1 polymer ?
#
loop_
_entity_poly.entity_id
_entity_poly.type
_entity_poly.pdbx_seq_one_letter_code
_entity_poly.pdbx_strand_id
1 'polypeptide(L)'
;MTKKSGKIVKCVWCGKSLYKIPSRVRKFNFCTPEHYRTFLASPKNKTLSKGWKHSEDAKQKIKLANLSRNYDEIFTKETRKKLAESAGNKIWTKEARDNARKSHLGKKLSLEQIRKIKDHAKYDWRNKSWRGRYSSYVAKHVWAAKHIRKTRCEYKDSGFGPCNGKLQLANIDHKYYKRIKDWKVLCKFHHDLYDYRHGLRKLTSKTKRMYVRFDPLQLRDFTVDGIIVSST
;
A
#
# COMPACT_ATOMS: atom_id res chain seq x y z
N MET A 1 44.91 -22.82 -23.37
CA MET A 1 44.18 -21.52 -23.40
C MET A 1 43.95 -21.14 -24.86
N THR A 2 42.72 -21.26 -25.36
CA THR A 2 42.42 -20.91 -26.76
C THR A 2 42.51 -19.40 -26.92
N LYS A 3 43.44 -18.93 -27.77
CA LYS A 3 43.51 -17.52 -28.19
C LYS A 3 42.14 -17.17 -28.79
N LYS A 4 41.31 -16.42 -28.05
CA LYS A 4 40.00 -15.98 -28.54
C LYS A 4 40.25 -14.94 -29.64
N SER A 5 40.34 -15.39 -30.88
CA SER A 5 40.33 -14.52 -32.05
C SER A 5 39.00 -13.75 -32.09
N GLY A 6 39.08 -12.43 -32.10
CA GLY A 6 37.91 -11.57 -32.34
C GLY A 6 37.40 -11.70 -33.77
N LYS A 7 36.16 -11.31 -33.97
CA LYS A 7 35.50 -11.24 -35.27
C LYS A 7 35.39 -9.78 -35.71
N ILE A 8 35.62 -9.54 -36.99
CA ILE A 8 35.32 -8.25 -37.61
C ILE A 8 33.81 -8.21 -37.90
N VAL A 9 33.12 -7.22 -37.35
CA VAL A 9 31.69 -6.97 -37.57
C VAL A 9 31.49 -5.54 -38.05
N LYS A 10 30.47 -5.29 -38.88
CA LYS A 10 30.18 -3.94 -39.37
C LYS A 10 29.23 -3.20 -38.42
N CYS A 11 29.45 -1.90 -38.29
CA CYS A 11 28.48 -0.99 -37.68
C CYS A 11 27.21 -0.97 -38.55
N VAL A 12 26.05 -1.23 -37.95
CA VAL A 12 24.76 -1.23 -38.66
C VAL A 12 24.39 0.17 -39.18
N TRP A 13 24.89 1.22 -38.52
CA TRP A 13 24.57 2.61 -38.89
C TRP A 13 25.52 3.19 -39.94
N CYS A 14 26.84 3.09 -39.73
CA CYS A 14 27.83 3.74 -40.59
C CYS A 14 28.69 2.78 -41.42
N GLY A 15 28.45 1.47 -41.35
CA GLY A 15 29.20 0.45 -42.10
C GLY A 15 30.64 0.19 -41.63
N LYS A 16 31.19 1.03 -40.73
CA LYS A 16 32.57 0.91 -40.22
C LYS A 16 32.84 -0.48 -39.64
N SER A 17 33.97 -1.09 -40.03
CA SER A 17 34.43 -2.36 -39.49
C SER A 17 34.90 -2.22 -38.05
N LEU A 18 34.47 -3.14 -37.19
CA LEU A 18 34.72 -3.16 -35.75
C LEU A 18 35.25 -4.53 -35.36
N TYR A 19 36.38 -4.56 -34.67
CA TYR A 19 36.86 -5.78 -34.04
C TYR A 19 36.10 -6.01 -32.73
N LYS A 20 35.46 -7.18 -32.59
CA LYS A 20 34.79 -7.59 -31.35
C LYS A 20 35.17 -9.00 -30.95
N ILE A 21 35.39 -9.19 -29.66
CA ILE A 21 35.51 -10.51 -29.05
C ILE A 21 34.19 -11.28 -29.28
N PRO A 22 34.20 -12.60 -29.59
CA PRO A 22 33.00 -13.33 -30.00
C PRO A 22 31.82 -13.21 -29.03
N SER A 23 32.06 -13.17 -27.72
CA SER A 23 31.02 -13.01 -26.69
C SER A 23 30.34 -11.64 -26.69
N ARG A 24 30.95 -10.63 -27.31
CA ARG A 24 30.42 -9.25 -27.41
C ARG A 24 29.82 -8.94 -28.78
N VAL A 25 29.84 -9.90 -29.70
CA VAL A 25 29.14 -9.78 -30.99
C VAL A 25 27.64 -9.87 -30.72
N ARG A 26 26.91 -8.81 -31.04
CA ARG A 26 25.44 -8.76 -30.91
C ARG A 26 24.79 -8.89 -32.28
N LYS A 27 23.46 -9.12 -32.30
CA LYS A 27 22.66 -9.07 -33.55
C LYS A 27 22.81 -7.72 -34.27
N PHE A 28 22.87 -6.62 -33.52
CA PHE A 28 23.14 -5.28 -34.03
C PHE A 28 24.40 -4.70 -33.37
N ASN A 29 25.38 -4.32 -34.18
CA ASN A 29 26.66 -3.78 -33.70
C ASN A 29 26.79 -2.31 -34.09
N PHE A 30 27.31 -1.49 -33.18
CA PHE A 30 27.48 -0.05 -33.36
C PHE A 30 28.89 0.34 -32.95
N CYS A 31 29.49 1.29 -33.67
CA CYS A 31 30.85 1.77 -33.38
C CYS A 31 30.87 2.86 -32.31
N THR A 32 29.78 3.61 -32.14
CA THR A 32 29.63 4.63 -31.11
C THR A 32 28.28 4.52 -30.41
N PRO A 33 28.16 5.06 -29.17
CA PRO A 33 26.88 5.21 -28.50
C PRO A 33 25.88 6.07 -29.30
N GLU A 34 26.33 7.07 -30.07
CA GLU A 34 25.39 7.86 -30.89
C GLU A 34 24.73 7.00 -31.95
N HIS A 35 25.49 6.20 -32.70
CA HIS A 35 24.92 5.31 -33.72
C HIS A 35 23.88 4.33 -33.15
N TYR A 36 24.11 3.85 -31.93
CA TYR A 36 23.12 3.04 -31.21
C TYR A 36 21.85 3.83 -30.90
N ARG A 37 21.98 5.06 -30.37
CA ARG A 37 20.84 5.94 -30.06
C ARG A 37 20.06 6.31 -31.32
N THR A 38 20.72 6.66 -32.41
CA THR A 38 20.09 7.00 -33.69
C THR A 38 19.37 5.80 -34.28
N PHE A 39 19.99 4.61 -34.22
CA PHE A 39 19.33 3.39 -34.63
C PHE A 39 18.04 3.12 -33.84
N LEU A 40 18.04 3.33 -32.52
CA LEU A 40 16.86 3.16 -31.67
C LEU A 40 15.79 4.25 -31.83
N ALA A 41 16.18 5.46 -32.23
CA ALA A 41 15.27 6.58 -32.46
C ALA A 41 14.38 6.34 -33.70
N SER A 42 14.81 5.49 -34.64
CA SER A 42 14.01 5.12 -35.81
C SER A 42 12.69 4.45 -35.39
N PRO A 43 11.52 4.85 -35.98
CA PRO A 43 10.23 4.25 -35.68
C PRO A 43 10.22 2.72 -35.84
N LYS A 44 10.97 2.20 -36.81
CA LYS A 44 11.10 0.75 -37.08
C LYS A 44 11.78 -0.02 -35.95
N ASN A 45 12.61 0.65 -35.14
CA ASN A 45 13.45 0.05 -34.11
C ASN A 45 13.04 0.43 -32.69
N LYS A 46 12.00 1.25 -32.52
CA LYS A 46 11.50 1.76 -31.24
C LYS A 46 11.05 0.64 -30.27
N THR A 47 10.76 -0.55 -30.79
CA THR A 47 10.42 -1.74 -30.01
C THR A 47 11.64 -2.51 -29.51
N LEU A 48 12.83 -2.33 -30.11
CA LEU A 48 14.07 -2.99 -29.70
C LEU A 48 14.68 -2.40 -28.42
N SER A 49 14.34 -1.15 -28.08
CA SER A 49 14.80 -0.47 -26.85
C SER A 49 13.95 -0.78 -25.62
N LYS A 50 12.72 -1.29 -25.82
CA LYS A 50 11.88 -1.72 -24.70
C LYS A 50 12.56 -2.95 -24.10
N GLY A 51 13.24 -2.74 -22.97
CA GLY A 51 13.97 -3.78 -22.26
C GLY A 51 13.19 -5.09 -22.23
N TRP A 52 13.92 -6.20 -22.38
CA TRP A 52 13.35 -7.55 -22.47
C TRP A 52 12.25 -7.71 -21.43
N LYS A 53 10.98 -7.67 -21.87
CA LYS A 53 9.87 -7.97 -20.99
C LYS A 53 9.99 -9.47 -20.71
N HIS A 54 10.33 -9.82 -19.47
CA HIS A 54 10.32 -11.21 -19.04
C HIS A 54 8.97 -11.83 -19.38
N SER A 55 8.97 -13.04 -19.95
CA SER A 55 7.77 -13.85 -20.07
C SER A 55 7.18 -14.09 -18.67
N GLU A 56 5.88 -14.38 -18.58
CA GLU A 56 5.26 -14.68 -17.28
C GLU A 56 5.94 -15.87 -16.58
N ASP A 57 6.36 -16.89 -17.34
CA ASP A 57 7.17 -17.99 -16.84
C ASP A 57 8.51 -17.54 -16.26
N ALA A 58 9.24 -16.64 -16.95
CA ALA A 58 10.49 -16.09 -16.45
C ALA A 58 10.28 -15.25 -15.18
N LYS A 59 9.17 -14.49 -15.09
CA LYS A 59 8.81 -13.75 -13.87
C LYS A 59 8.49 -14.69 -12.71
N GLN A 60 7.76 -15.78 -12.97
CA GLN A 60 7.42 -16.78 -11.97
C GLN A 60 8.69 -17.45 -11.40
N LYS A 61 9.63 -17.82 -12.28
CA LYS A 61 10.93 -18.38 -11.91
C LYS A 61 11.77 -17.41 -11.07
N ILE A 62 11.86 -16.14 -11.48
CA ILE A 62 12.56 -15.10 -10.70
C ILE A 62 11.91 -14.92 -9.32
N LYS A 63 10.57 -14.92 -9.25
CA LYS A 63 9.83 -14.79 -8.00
C LYS A 63 10.11 -15.94 -7.04
N LEU A 64 10.00 -17.18 -7.51
CA LEU A 64 10.28 -18.37 -6.69
C LEU A 64 11.74 -18.39 -6.22
N ALA A 65 12.68 -18.10 -7.12
CA ALA A 65 14.09 -18.01 -6.79
C ALA A 65 14.41 -16.93 -5.75
N ASN A 66 13.61 -15.87 -5.63
CA ASN A 66 13.80 -14.82 -4.62
C ASN A 66 13.09 -15.13 -3.28
N LEU A 67 12.04 -15.94 -3.28
CA LEU A 67 11.31 -16.32 -2.07
C LEU A 67 12.12 -17.26 -1.16
N SER A 68 12.97 -18.10 -1.74
CA SER A 68 13.80 -19.07 -1.03
C SER A 68 15.21 -18.55 -0.69
N ARG A 69 15.45 -17.25 -0.86
CA ARG A 69 16.77 -16.64 -0.63
C ARG A 69 16.92 -16.19 0.82
N ASN A 70 17.94 -16.70 1.49
CA ASN A 70 18.43 -16.11 2.72
C ASN A 70 19.19 -14.81 2.40
N TYR A 71 18.54 -13.67 2.67
CA TYR A 71 19.11 -12.36 2.34
C TYR A 71 20.33 -12.01 3.20
N ASP A 72 20.55 -12.67 4.35
CA ASP A 72 21.75 -12.47 5.17
C ASP A 72 22.99 -13.17 4.58
N GLU A 73 22.80 -14.29 3.87
CA GLU A 73 23.88 -14.97 3.13
C GLU A 73 24.19 -14.28 1.80
N ILE A 74 23.16 -13.79 1.11
CA ILE A 74 23.30 -13.20 -0.24
C ILE A 74 23.75 -11.74 -0.17
N PHE A 75 23.25 -11.00 0.80
CA PHE A 75 23.76 -9.68 1.14
C PHE A 75 24.48 -9.77 2.46
N THR A 76 25.71 -10.27 2.41
CA THR A 76 26.62 -10.22 3.55
C THR A 76 26.72 -8.78 4.07
N LYS A 77 27.12 -8.62 5.34
CA LYS A 77 27.33 -7.29 5.93
C LYS A 77 28.24 -6.41 5.07
N GLU A 78 29.26 -7.00 4.44
CA GLU A 78 30.14 -6.30 3.50
C GLU A 78 29.44 -5.87 2.22
N THR A 79 28.63 -6.72 1.60
CA THR A 79 27.87 -6.37 0.39
C THR A 79 26.85 -5.25 0.67
N ARG A 80 26.19 -5.30 1.84
CA ARG A 80 25.30 -4.23 2.30
C ARG A 80 26.05 -2.91 2.48
N LYS A 81 27.25 -2.97 3.07
CA LYS A 81 28.13 -1.79 3.23
C LYS A 81 28.55 -1.20 1.88
N LYS A 82 29.00 -2.02 0.92
CA LYS A 82 29.35 -1.57 -0.45
C LYS A 82 28.17 -0.95 -1.19
N LEU A 83 26.96 -1.50 -1.04
CA LEU A 83 25.75 -0.93 -1.63
C LEU A 83 25.35 0.38 -0.97
N ALA A 84 25.51 0.50 0.35
CA ALA A 84 25.30 1.75 1.07
C ALA A 84 26.30 2.80 0.58
N GLU A 85 27.59 2.47 0.50
CA GLU A 85 28.66 3.35 -0.01
C GLU A 85 28.39 3.77 -1.47
N SER A 86 28.00 2.85 -2.35
CA SER A 86 27.64 3.16 -3.74
C SER A 86 26.38 4.02 -3.86
N ALA A 87 25.44 3.91 -2.93
CA ALA A 87 24.32 4.83 -2.80
C ALA A 87 24.73 6.17 -2.18
N GLY A 88 26.02 6.38 -1.90
CA GLY A 88 26.60 7.58 -1.30
C GLY A 88 26.44 7.65 0.21
N ASN A 89 26.27 6.50 0.87
CA ASN A 89 25.84 6.38 2.27
C ASN A 89 24.71 7.36 2.59
N LYS A 90 23.77 7.51 1.64
CA LYS A 90 22.71 8.52 1.70
C LYS A 90 21.70 8.12 2.76
N ILE A 91 22.06 8.41 4.00
CA ILE A 91 21.19 8.34 5.15
C ILE A 91 20.14 9.42 4.90
N TRP A 92 18.87 9.03 4.92
CA TRP A 92 17.77 9.96 4.78
C TRP A 92 17.73 10.87 6.02
N THR A 93 18.43 12.00 5.91
CA THR A 93 18.46 13.04 6.93
C THR A 93 17.02 13.49 7.22
N LYS A 94 16.79 14.01 8.43
CA LYS A 94 15.47 14.54 8.81
C LYS A 94 15.01 15.60 7.81
N GLU A 95 15.94 16.43 7.36
CA GLU A 95 15.73 17.45 6.34
C GLU A 95 15.40 16.87 4.95
N ALA A 96 16.10 15.83 4.48
CA ALA A 96 15.78 15.18 3.20
C ALA A 96 14.38 14.53 3.23
N ARG A 97 13.99 13.95 4.37
CA ARG A 97 12.63 13.44 4.60
C ARG A 97 11.60 14.56 4.60
N ASP A 98 11.89 15.67 5.25
CA ASP A 98 11.00 16.83 5.29
C ASP A 98 10.90 17.50 3.91
N ASN A 99 11.96 17.56 3.12
CA ASN A 99 11.95 18.08 1.76
C ASN A 99 11.14 17.18 0.82
N ALA A 100 11.30 15.85 0.93
CA ALA A 100 10.43 14.92 0.21
C ALA A 100 8.96 15.09 0.63
N ARG A 101 8.67 15.19 1.94
CA ARG A 101 7.32 15.45 2.45
C ARG A 101 6.73 16.74 1.91
N LYS A 102 7.49 17.84 1.98
CA LYS A 102 7.13 19.17 1.44
C LYS A 102 6.89 19.11 -0.08
N SER A 103 7.68 18.33 -0.81
CA SER A 103 7.52 18.18 -2.26
C SER A 103 6.19 17.54 -2.68
N HIS A 104 5.54 16.78 -1.78
CA HIS A 104 4.25 16.14 -1.99
C HIS A 104 3.07 16.89 -1.34
N LEU A 105 3.34 17.78 -0.38
CA LEU A 105 2.33 18.61 0.26
C LEU A 105 1.65 19.54 -0.77
N GLY A 106 0.32 19.55 -0.78
CA GLY A 106 -0.48 20.41 -1.65
C GLY A 106 -0.58 19.96 -3.12
N LYS A 107 0.26 19.03 -3.58
CA LYS A 107 0.16 18.51 -4.95
C LYS A 107 -1.01 17.56 -5.07
N LYS A 108 -2.02 17.94 -5.86
CA LYS A 108 -3.10 17.03 -6.26
C LYS A 108 -2.57 16.07 -7.32
N LEU A 109 -2.95 14.80 -7.23
CA LEU A 109 -2.69 13.82 -8.28
C LEU A 109 -3.38 14.27 -9.57
N SER A 110 -2.72 14.04 -10.72
CA SER A 110 -3.35 14.33 -12.01
C SER A 110 -4.57 13.43 -12.22
N LEU A 111 -5.54 13.90 -13.03
CA LEU A 111 -6.73 13.10 -13.36
C LEU A 111 -6.36 11.74 -13.97
N GLU A 112 -5.31 11.70 -14.80
CA GLU A 112 -4.81 10.48 -15.41
C GLU A 112 -4.22 9.51 -14.37
N GLN A 113 -3.46 10.01 -13.39
CA GLN A 113 -2.95 9.19 -12.29
C GLN A 113 -4.08 8.67 -11.41
N ILE A 114 -5.08 9.50 -11.10
CA ILE A 114 -6.28 9.09 -10.36
C ILE A 114 -7.00 7.96 -11.11
N ARG A 115 -7.16 8.09 -12.44
CA ARG A 115 -7.76 7.06 -13.29
C ARG A 115 -6.96 5.75 -13.26
N LYS A 116 -5.63 5.80 -13.44
CA LYS A 116 -4.75 4.61 -13.33
C LYS A 116 -4.86 3.93 -11.96
N ILE A 117 -4.89 4.69 -10.87
CA ILE A 117 -5.06 4.14 -9.53
C ILE A 117 -6.42 3.43 -9.42
N LYS A 118 -7.49 4.02 -9.95
CA LYS A 118 -8.83 3.39 -9.94
C LYS A 118 -8.86 2.12 -10.79
N ASP A 119 -8.30 2.15 -11.99
CA ASP A 119 -8.27 1.02 -12.93
C ASP A 119 -7.45 -0.16 -12.40
N HIS A 120 -6.36 0.12 -11.67
CA HIS A 120 -5.51 -0.90 -11.06
C HIS A 120 -5.96 -1.33 -9.66
N ALA A 121 -6.83 -0.56 -9.00
CA ALA A 121 -7.39 -0.93 -7.71
C ALA A 121 -8.34 -2.11 -7.90
N LYS A 122 -7.82 -3.33 -7.68
CA LYS A 122 -8.64 -4.54 -7.65
C LYS A 122 -9.51 -4.51 -6.39
N TYR A 123 -10.77 -4.11 -6.55
CA TYR A 123 -11.82 -4.11 -5.52
C TYR A 123 -12.55 -5.46 -5.44
N ASP A 124 -11.86 -6.56 -5.75
CA ASP A 124 -12.43 -7.89 -5.86
C ASP A 124 -11.69 -8.91 -4.95
N TRP A 125 -12.09 -10.17 -5.05
CA TRP A 125 -11.51 -11.27 -4.28
C TRP A 125 -10.02 -11.51 -4.54
N ARG A 126 -9.44 -10.97 -5.62
CA ARG A 126 -8.01 -11.13 -5.95
C ARG A 126 -7.12 -10.24 -5.10
N ASN A 127 -7.69 -9.22 -4.46
CA ASN A 127 -6.96 -8.36 -3.52
C ASN A 127 -7.15 -8.86 -2.08
N LYS A 128 -6.07 -9.22 -1.40
CA LYS A 128 -6.08 -9.72 -0.01
C LYS A 128 -6.79 -8.74 0.93
N SER A 129 -6.62 -7.43 0.71
CA SER A 129 -7.28 -6.39 1.50
C SER A 129 -8.81 -6.36 1.31
N TRP A 130 -9.33 -6.99 0.26
CA TRP A 130 -10.76 -7.02 -0.09
C TRP A 130 -11.39 -8.41 0.05
N ARG A 131 -10.60 -9.48 0.19
CA ARG A 131 -11.10 -10.87 0.18
C ARG A 131 -11.56 -11.37 1.55
N GLY A 132 -12.83 -11.77 1.61
CA GLY A 132 -13.39 -12.61 2.69
C GLY A 132 -13.15 -12.11 4.11
N ARG A 133 -12.96 -13.05 5.04
CA ARG A 133 -12.73 -12.79 6.48
C ARG A 133 -11.49 -11.94 6.78
N TYR A 134 -10.51 -11.94 5.87
CA TYR A 134 -9.23 -11.23 6.01
C TYR A 134 -9.21 -9.83 5.38
N SER A 135 -10.37 -9.34 4.91
CA SER A 135 -10.47 -7.97 4.40
C SER A 135 -10.17 -6.93 5.48
N SER A 136 -9.54 -5.82 5.09
CA SER A 136 -9.19 -4.76 6.04
C SER A 136 -10.44 -4.05 6.59
N TYR A 137 -10.32 -3.44 7.77
CA TYR A 137 -11.38 -2.62 8.37
C TYR A 137 -11.97 -1.60 7.38
N VAL A 138 -11.09 -0.89 6.67
CA VAL A 138 -11.47 0.11 5.67
C VAL A 138 -12.23 -0.53 4.51
N ALA A 139 -11.75 -1.66 3.97
CA ALA A 139 -12.40 -2.34 2.86
C ALA A 139 -13.81 -2.84 3.24
N LYS A 140 -14.00 -3.27 4.49
CA LYS A 140 -15.30 -3.69 5.03
C LYS A 140 -16.26 -2.51 5.16
N HIS A 141 -15.79 -1.35 5.63
CA HIS A 141 -16.60 -0.12 5.69
C HIS A 141 -16.96 0.43 4.31
N VAL A 142 -16.02 0.39 3.36
CA VAL A 142 -16.31 0.79 1.98
C VAL A 142 -17.31 -0.17 1.33
N TRP A 143 -17.19 -1.47 1.60
CA TRP A 143 -18.19 -2.45 1.16
C TRP A 143 -19.57 -2.13 1.73
N ALA A 144 -19.69 -1.91 3.05
CA ALA A 144 -20.96 -1.57 3.69
C ALA A 144 -21.56 -0.27 3.12
N ALA A 145 -20.75 0.76 2.92
CA ALA A 145 -21.19 2.05 2.36
C ALA A 145 -21.70 1.97 0.92
N LYS A 146 -21.29 0.95 0.15
CA LYS A 146 -21.82 0.70 -1.20
C LYS A 146 -23.18 -0.01 -1.20
N HIS A 147 -23.48 -0.78 -0.16
CA HIS A 147 -24.69 -1.62 -0.10
C HIS A 147 -25.78 -1.03 0.81
N ILE A 148 -25.41 -0.14 1.73
CA ILE A 148 -26.32 0.44 2.72
C ILE A 148 -26.35 1.95 2.56
N ARG A 149 -27.53 2.48 2.24
CA ARG A 149 -27.76 3.92 2.15
C ARG A 149 -27.95 4.48 3.56
N LYS A 150 -27.16 5.50 3.92
CA LYS A 150 -27.25 6.17 5.22
C LYS A 150 -28.41 7.15 5.24
N THR A 151 -29.60 6.70 5.62
CA THR A 151 -30.82 7.52 5.62
C THR A 151 -31.12 8.12 6.99
N ARG A 152 -31.16 7.29 8.04
CA ARG A 152 -31.46 7.69 9.42
C ARG A 152 -30.63 6.93 10.43
N CYS A 153 -30.48 7.48 11.63
CA CYS A 153 -29.89 6.75 12.75
C CYS A 153 -30.87 5.67 13.22
N GLU A 154 -30.43 4.42 13.21
CA GLU A 154 -31.16 3.22 13.63
C GLU A 154 -31.02 2.94 15.14
N TYR A 155 -30.35 3.82 15.89
CA TYR A 155 -30.25 3.74 17.36
C TYR A 155 -31.39 4.48 18.09
N LYS A 156 -32.26 5.17 17.34
CA LYS A 156 -33.29 6.08 17.89
C LYS A 156 -34.27 5.41 18.85
N ASP A 157 -34.43 4.10 18.78
CA ASP A 157 -35.39 3.36 19.61
C ASP A 157 -34.87 3.00 21.01
N SER A 158 -33.68 3.48 21.39
CA SER A 158 -33.00 3.06 22.63
C SER A 158 -33.06 4.06 23.78
N GLY A 159 -33.60 5.27 23.59
CA GLY A 159 -33.71 6.28 24.67
C GLY A 159 -32.39 6.93 25.13
N PHE A 160 -31.25 6.56 24.56
CA PHE A 160 -29.93 7.03 25.01
C PHE A 160 -29.43 8.24 24.21
N GLY A 161 -29.75 9.44 24.70
CA GLY A 161 -29.16 10.71 24.27
C GLY A 161 -29.59 11.22 22.87
N PRO A 162 -29.34 12.52 22.58
CA PRO A 162 -29.80 13.14 21.35
C PRO A 162 -29.04 12.59 20.13
N CYS A 163 -29.78 12.22 19.09
CA CYS A 163 -29.20 11.85 17.80
C CYS A 163 -28.53 13.08 17.18
N ASN A 164 -27.20 13.14 17.22
CA ASN A 164 -26.45 14.27 16.70
C ASN A 164 -25.26 13.82 15.83
N GLY A 165 -25.07 14.55 14.74
CA GLY A 165 -23.87 14.49 13.91
C GLY A 165 -23.97 13.53 12.71
N LYS A 166 -22.81 13.29 12.12
CA LYS A 166 -22.65 12.56 10.86
C LYS A 166 -23.05 11.09 10.99
N LEU A 167 -23.83 10.59 10.02
CA LEU A 167 -24.19 9.17 9.93
C LEU A 167 -22.98 8.31 9.50
N GLN A 168 -22.78 7.24 10.26
CA GLN A 168 -21.73 6.25 10.11
C GLN A 168 -22.37 4.85 10.02
N LEU A 169 -21.63 3.91 9.44
CA LEU A 169 -22.04 2.52 9.42
C LEU A 169 -21.27 1.82 10.53
N ALA A 170 -21.99 1.36 11.53
CA ALA A 170 -21.47 0.64 12.67
C ALA A 170 -21.68 -0.85 12.44
N ASN A 171 -20.65 -1.66 12.68
CA ASN A 171 -20.79 -3.10 12.69
C ASN A 171 -21.14 -3.55 14.10
N ILE A 172 -22.39 -3.99 14.30
CA ILE A 172 -23.01 -4.23 15.60
C ILE A 172 -22.48 -5.51 16.25
N ASP A 173 -22.14 -6.53 15.45
CA ASP A 173 -21.59 -7.79 15.95
C ASP A 173 -20.07 -7.74 16.19
N HIS A 174 -19.42 -6.64 15.81
CA HIS A 174 -17.97 -6.37 15.92
C HIS A 174 -17.05 -7.41 15.27
N LYS A 175 -17.60 -8.37 14.52
CA LYS A 175 -16.84 -9.37 13.76
C LYS A 175 -16.47 -8.83 12.38
N TYR A 176 -17.12 -7.74 11.97
CA TYR A 176 -16.95 -7.05 10.70
C TYR A 176 -17.01 -8.00 9.51
N TYR A 177 -18.01 -8.89 9.51
CA TYR A 177 -18.31 -9.67 8.32
C TYR A 177 -19.02 -8.81 7.27
N LYS A 178 -18.89 -9.21 6.00
CA LYS A 178 -19.58 -8.57 4.89
C LYS A 178 -21.01 -9.12 4.77
N ARG A 179 -21.83 -8.94 5.81
CA ARG A 179 -23.26 -9.31 5.81
C ARG A 179 -24.05 -8.07 6.20
N ILE A 180 -25.02 -7.68 5.38
CA ILE A 180 -25.74 -6.40 5.55
C ILE A 180 -26.37 -6.30 6.94
N LYS A 181 -26.94 -7.40 7.46
CA LYS A 181 -27.59 -7.48 8.77
C LYS A 181 -26.68 -7.16 9.96
N ASP A 182 -25.36 -7.31 9.81
CA ASP A 182 -24.39 -7.06 10.87
C ASP A 182 -24.05 -5.56 10.98
N TRP A 183 -24.60 -4.71 10.10
CA TRP A 183 -24.33 -3.29 10.02
C TRP A 183 -25.60 -2.48 10.27
N LYS A 184 -25.46 -1.39 11.03
CA LYS A 184 -26.51 -0.39 11.22
C LYS A 184 -25.99 1.01 10.93
N VAL A 185 -26.87 1.87 10.44
CA VAL A 185 -26.59 3.30 10.28
C VAL A 185 -26.77 3.97 11.63
N LEU A 186 -25.69 4.42 12.25
CA LEU A 186 -25.72 5.14 13.53
C LEU A 186 -25.19 6.56 13.34
N CYS A 187 -25.68 7.53 14.11
CA CYS A 187 -24.97 8.81 14.21
C CYS A 187 -23.63 8.60 14.94
N LYS A 188 -22.66 9.48 14.72
CA LYS A 188 -21.34 9.39 15.37
C LYS A 188 -21.46 9.24 16.90
N PHE A 189 -22.37 9.97 17.54
CA PHE A 189 -22.58 9.88 18.98
C PHE A 189 -23.01 8.47 19.40
N HIS A 190 -24.05 7.92 18.78
CA HIS A 190 -24.57 6.58 19.09
C HIS A 190 -23.60 5.46 18.70
N HIS A 191 -22.84 5.64 17.62
CA HIS A 191 -21.77 4.71 17.25
C HIS A 191 -20.67 4.67 18.31
N ASP A 192 -20.18 5.84 18.70
CA ASP A 192 -19.13 5.97 19.72
C ASP A 192 -19.59 5.40 21.07
N LEU A 193 -20.86 5.63 21.44
CA LEU A 193 -21.47 5.08 22.65
C LEU A 193 -21.60 3.55 22.58
N TYR A 194 -22.03 3.02 21.44
CA TYR A 194 -22.15 1.58 21.21
C TYR A 194 -20.78 0.89 21.34
N ASP A 195 -19.75 1.42 20.67
CA ASP A 195 -18.38 0.88 20.76
C ASP A 195 -17.82 0.96 22.19
N TYR A 196 -18.16 2.02 22.94
CA TYR A 196 -17.78 2.14 24.35
C TYR A 196 -18.42 1.05 25.22
N ARG A 197 -19.74 0.87 25.12
CA ARG A 197 -20.47 -0.15 25.88
C ARG A 197 -19.95 -1.57 25.65
N HIS A 198 -19.44 -1.84 24.45
CA HIS A 198 -18.85 -3.12 24.07
C HIS A 198 -17.33 -3.20 24.30
N GLY A 199 -16.73 -2.21 24.98
CA GLY A 199 -15.32 -2.22 25.36
C GLY A 199 -14.33 -2.00 24.21
N LEU A 200 -14.80 -1.61 23.03
CA LEU A 200 -13.95 -1.39 21.85
C LEU A 200 -13.30 -0.01 21.82
N ARG A 201 -13.82 0.92 22.63
CA ARG A 201 -13.32 2.28 22.71
C ARG A 201 -13.11 2.69 24.16
N LYS A 202 -11.91 3.17 24.46
CA LYS A 202 -11.64 3.88 25.72
C LYS A 202 -12.07 5.34 25.57
N LEU A 203 -12.90 5.82 26.49
CA LEU A 203 -13.28 7.24 26.52
C LEU A 203 -12.13 8.08 27.09
N THR A 204 -11.78 9.16 26.40
CA THR A 204 -10.92 10.23 26.93
C THR A 204 -11.67 11.02 27.99
N SER A 205 -10.96 11.75 28.86
CA SER A 205 -11.55 12.56 29.93
C SER A 205 -12.63 13.54 29.43
N LYS A 206 -12.43 14.12 28.24
CA LYS A 206 -13.42 15.00 27.58
C LYS A 206 -14.68 14.24 27.16
N THR A 207 -14.51 13.06 26.57
CA THR A 207 -15.64 12.23 26.11
C THR A 207 -16.36 11.54 27.27
N LYS A 208 -15.67 11.19 28.36
CA LYS A 208 -16.28 10.62 29.56
C LYS A 208 -17.40 11.52 30.08
N ARG A 209 -17.13 12.81 30.28
CA ARG A 209 -18.16 13.79 30.73
C ARG A 209 -19.38 13.84 29.81
N MET A 210 -19.18 13.65 28.50
CA MET A 210 -20.24 13.70 27.50
C MET A 210 -21.11 12.45 27.51
N TYR A 211 -20.51 11.25 27.57
CA TYR A 211 -21.25 9.99 27.45
C TYR A 211 -21.77 9.45 28.78
N VAL A 212 -21.11 9.71 29.91
CA VAL A 212 -21.54 9.28 31.26
C VAL A 212 -22.93 9.83 31.62
N ARG A 213 -23.30 11.01 31.10
CA ARG A 213 -24.65 11.58 31.28
C ARG A 213 -25.77 10.77 30.62
N PHE A 214 -25.47 10.03 29.56
CA PHE A 214 -26.44 9.28 28.76
C PHE A 214 -26.30 7.77 28.94
N ASP A 215 -25.34 7.33 29.74
CA ASP A 215 -25.10 5.94 30.09
C ASP A 215 -24.63 5.85 31.54
N PRO A 216 -25.57 5.85 32.52
CA PRO A 216 -25.21 5.76 33.93
C PRO A 216 -24.58 4.40 34.30
N LEU A 217 -24.70 3.39 33.43
CA LEU A 217 -24.21 2.03 33.64
C LEU A 217 -22.80 1.84 33.08
N GLN A 218 -21.81 2.43 33.76
CA GLN A 218 -20.47 1.88 34.03
C GLN A 218 -19.60 2.93 34.75
N LEU A 219 -20.12 3.52 35.82
CA LEU A 219 -19.27 3.75 37.00
C LEU A 219 -19.05 2.37 37.64
N ARG A 220 -18.25 1.50 37.03
CA ARG A 220 -17.62 0.44 37.82
C ARG A 220 -16.52 1.13 38.60
N ASP A 221 -16.84 1.41 39.86
CA ASP A 221 -15.95 1.48 41.02
C ASP A 221 -14.53 1.94 40.72
N PHE A 222 -14.36 3.24 40.59
CA PHE A 222 -13.07 3.87 40.83
C PHE A 222 -13.31 5.04 41.76
N THR A 223 -13.24 4.78 43.07
CA THR A 223 -12.91 5.81 44.05
C THR A 223 -11.39 6.03 44.05
N VAL A 224 -10.98 7.24 44.41
CA VAL A 224 -9.60 7.74 44.26
C VAL A 224 -8.58 6.97 45.11
N ASP A 225 -9.03 6.14 46.07
CA ASP A 225 -8.16 5.48 47.06
C ASP A 225 -8.19 3.93 47.04
N GLY A 226 -8.69 3.30 45.97
CA GLY A 226 -8.37 1.90 45.68
C GLY A 226 -9.00 0.80 46.57
N ILE A 227 -10.06 1.08 47.34
CA ILE A 227 -10.78 0.03 48.09
C ILE A 227 -12.14 -0.25 47.44
N ILE A 228 -12.35 -1.51 47.07
CA ILE A 228 -13.61 -2.04 46.50
C ILE A 228 -14.52 -2.44 47.66
N VAL A 229 -15.73 -1.89 47.72
CA VAL A 229 -16.81 -2.44 48.54
C VAL A 229 -17.89 -2.94 47.60
N SER A 230 -18.08 -4.25 47.56
CA SER A 230 -19.17 -4.89 46.82
C SER A 230 -20.46 -4.69 47.60
N SER A 231 -21.43 -3.96 47.04
CA SER A 231 -22.80 -4.01 47.55
C SER A 231 -23.51 -5.22 46.96
N THR A 232 -24.03 -6.04 47.86
CA THR A 232 -24.99 -7.14 47.65
C THR A 232 -26.18 -6.75 46.79
#